data_AF-A0A5C3PEV4-F1
#
_entry.id   AF-A0A5C3PEV4-F1
#
_cell.length_a   1.000
_cell.length_b   1.000
_cell.length_c   1.000
_cell.angle_alpha   90.00
_cell.angle_beta   90.00
_cell.angle_gamma   90.00
#
_symmetry.space_group_name_H-M   'P 1'
#
loop_
_entity.id
_entity.type
_entity.pdbx_description
1 polymer ?
#
loop_
_entity_poly.entity_id
_entity_poly.type
_entity_poly.pdbx_seq_one_letter_code
_entity_poly.pdbx_strand_id
1 'polypeptide(L)'
;VIREHAAVISGSTALYFFMPDSGWHPNDLDIYVADGNWTSFLRTVQSPEGLNWSKTPPSQAAGSDDADNVPGRSIDAARGLRSVRRFYTPNGRRVDVIRSPSNNAITPLRFFWSSAVMNFISPDACFCGFPRATLARRGALK
;
A
#
# COMPACT_ATOMS: atom_id res chain seq x y z
N VAL A 1 -6.25 1.98 13.21
CA VAL A 1 -6.00 2.44 11.81
C VAL A 1 -6.59 1.52 10.72
N ILE A 2 -6.01 0.36 10.39
CA ILE A 2 -6.45 -0.45 9.22
C ILE A 2 -7.94 -0.85 9.32
N ARG A 3 -8.37 -1.39 10.47
CA ARG A 3 -9.76 -1.78 10.75
C ARG A 3 -10.74 -0.62 10.66
N GLU A 4 -10.45 0.47 11.34
CA GLU A 4 -11.29 1.66 11.41
C GLU A 4 -11.56 2.29 10.03
N HIS A 5 -10.66 2.09 9.08
CA HIS A 5 -10.72 2.71 7.76
C HIS A 5 -11.04 1.71 6.64
N ALA A 6 -11.44 0.48 6.98
CA ALA A 6 -11.69 -0.60 6.02
C ALA A 6 -10.56 -0.72 4.97
N ALA A 7 -9.32 -0.57 5.43
CA ALA A 7 -8.14 -0.65 4.59
C ALA A 7 -7.61 -2.09 4.56
N VAL A 8 -6.79 -2.41 3.56
CA VAL A 8 -6.10 -3.71 3.47
C VAL A 8 -4.64 -3.50 3.10
N ILE A 9 -3.77 -4.39 3.57
CA ILE A 9 -2.36 -4.47 3.16
C ILE A 9 -2.28 -5.40 1.95
N SER A 10 -1.52 -5.05 0.92
CA SER A 10 -1.34 -5.90 -0.27
C SER A 10 0.09 -5.81 -0.81
N GLY A 11 0.28 -6.05 -2.10
CA GLY A 11 1.56 -5.98 -2.78
C GLY A 11 2.58 -7.01 -2.27
N SER A 12 3.84 -6.60 -2.25
CA SER A 12 4.96 -7.46 -1.87
C SER A 12 4.87 -7.93 -0.41
N THR A 13 4.37 -7.08 0.49
CA THR A 13 4.18 -7.44 1.91
C THR A 13 3.17 -8.57 2.08
N ALA A 14 2.03 -8.53 1.39
CA ALA A 14 1.05 -9.61 1.46
C ALA A 14 1.55 -10.89 0.79
N LEU A 15 2.30 -10.80 -0.31
CA LEU A 15 2.92 -11.97 -0.93
C LEU A 15 3.95 -12.63 0.00
N TYR A 16 4.79 -11.82 0.64
CA TYR A 16 5.81 -12.29 1.59
C TYR A 16 5.19 -13.08 2.74
N PHE A 17 4.03 -12.64 3.26
CA PHE A 17 3.29 -13.36 4.30
C PHE A 17 2.96 -14.81 3.91
N PHE A 18 2.64 -15.07 2.65
CA PHE A 18 2.35 -16.43 2.15
C PHE A 18 3.60 -17.21 1.71
N MET A 19 4.80 -16.62 1.83
CA MET A 19 6.07 -17.22 1.43
C MET A 19 7.16 -16.95 2.48
N PRO A 20 7.04 -17.53 3.70
CA PRO A 20 7.97 -17.23 4.80
C PRO A 20 9.43 -17.59 4.47
N ASP A 21 9.67 -18.60 3.63
CA ASP A 21 11.01 -19.09 3.27
C ASP A 21 11.50 -18.52 1.93
N SER A 22 11.11 -17.30 1.60
CA SER A 22 11.36 -16.73 0.27
C SER A 22 12.74 -16.11 0.07
N GLY A 23 13.51 -15.90 1.14
CA GLY A 23 14.88 -15.36 1.09
C GLY A 23 14.97 -13.87 0.69
N TRP A 24 13.84 -13.22 0.42
CA TRP A 24 13.74 -11.80 0.11
C TRP A 24 12.83 -11.11 1.12
N HIS A 25 12.94 -9.79 1.26
CA HIS A 25 12.05 -9.00 2.11
C HIS A 25 11.39 -7.86 1.32
N PRO A 26 10.14 -7.49 1.64
CA PRO A 26 9.48 -6.37 0.98
C PRO A 26 10.18 -5.04 1.34
N ASN A 27 10.40 -4.20 0.33
CA ASN A 27 11.06 -2.90 0.49
C ASN A 27 10.10 -1.80 0.99
N ASP A 28 8.80 -2.03 0.88
CA ASP A 28 7.74 -1.10 1.19
C ASP A 28 6.45 -1.80 1.63
N LEU A 29 5.54 -0.99 2.17
CA LEU A 29 4.22 -1.40 2.57
C LEU A 29 3.16 -0.75 1.67
N ASP A 30 2.38 -1.57 0.97
CA ASP A 30 1.25 -1.11 0.16
C ASP A 30 -0.06 -1.21 0.96
N ILE A 31 -0.74 -0.09 1.17
CA ILE A 31 -2.04 -0.03 1.86
C ILE A 31 -3.11 0.48 0.91
N TYR A 32 -4.16 -0.30 0.72
CA TYR A 32 -5.31 0.08 -0.07
C TYR A 32 -6.42 0.60 0.81
N VAL A 33 -7.01 1.72 0.43
CA VAL A 33 -8.05 2.42 1.21
C VAL A 33 -9.28 2.62 0.33
N ALA A 34 -10.46 2.34 0.89
CA ALA A 34 -11.74 2.62 0.25
C ALA A 34 -11.91 4.13 0.00
N ASP A 35 -12.54 4.50 -1.11
CA ASP A 35 -12.65 5.90 -1.53
C ASP A 35 -13.24 6.82 -0.44
N GLY A 36 -14.31 6.37 0.23
CA GLY A 36 -14.98 7.12 1.28
C GLY A 36 -14.16 7.32 2.56
N ASN A 37 -13.15 6.48 2.79
CA ASN A 37 -12.29 6.51 3.98
C ASN A 37 -10.95 7.21 3.74
N TRP A 38 -10.72 7.71 2.52
CA TRP A 38 -9.44 8.27 2.13
C TRP A 38 -9.00 9.44 3.03
N THR A 39 -9.86 10.44 3.19
CA THR A 39 -9.51 11.66 3.93
C THR A 39 -9.29 11.40 5.42
N SER A 40 -10.14 10.57 6.05
CA SER A 40 -9.98 10.19 7.45
C SER A 40 -8.71 9.36 7.67
N PHE A 41 -8.42 8.41 6.79
CA PHE A 41 -7.21 7.59 6.87
C PHE A 41 -5.95 8.45 6.86
N LEU A 42 -5.85 9.37 5.89
CA LEU A 42 -4.70 10.26 5.77
C LEU A 42 -4.52 11.15 7.01
N ARG A 43 -5.61 11.68 7.56
CA ARG A 43 -5.57 12.45 8.81
C ARG A 43 -5.01 11.61 9.97
N THR A 44 -5.47 10.38 10.12
CA THR A 44 -5.04 9.49 11.20
C THR A 44 -3.56 9.11 11.07
N VAL A 45 -3.09 8.76 9.87
CA VAL A 45 -1.70 8.32 9.70
C VAL A 45 -0.69 9.48 9.81
N GLN A 46 -1.09 10.70 9.46
CA GLN A 46 -0.26 11.89 9.58
C GLN A 46 -0.33 12.56 10.96
N SER A 47 -1.30 12.19 11.80
CA SER A 47 -1.42 12.77 13.14
C SER A 47 -0.17 12.45 13.99
N PRO A 48 0.40 13.44 14.71
CA PRO A 48 1.45 13.20 15.70
C PRO A 48 1.03 12.26 16.82
N GLU A 49 -0.26 12.26 17.18
CA GLU A 49 -0.86 11.33 18.15
C GLU A 49 -1.12 9.94 17.54
N GLY A 50 -1.04 9.84 16.21
CA GLY A 50 -1.25 8.62 15.44
C GLY A 50 0.06 7.96 15.03
N LEU A 51 0.22 7.70 13.72
CA LEU A 51 1.41 7.03 13.19
C LEU A 51 2.54 7.99 12.81
N ASN A 52 2.29 9.31 12.85
CA ASN A 52 3.24 10.37 12.55
C ASN A 52 4.00 10.14 11.23
N TRP A 53 3.28 9.74 10.18
CA TRP A 53 3.86 9.53 8.85
C TRP A 53 4.08 10.86 8.13
N SER A 54 5.27 11.02 7.55
CA SER A 54 5.68 12.20 6.78
C SER A 54 5.69 11.90 5.28
N LYS A 55 5.62 12.96 4.45
CA LYS A 55 5.79 12.81 2.99
C LYS A 55 7.27 12.79 2.59
N THR A 56 8.14 13.35 3.42
CA THR A 56 9.59 13.41 3.20
C THR A 56 10.30 12.38 4.06
N PRO A 57 11.37 11.74 3.57
CA PRO A 57 12.19 10.84 4.37
C PRO A 57 12.82 11.59 5.57
N PRO A 58 12.96 10.95 6.74
CA PRO A 58 13.59 11.58 7.92
C PRO A 58 15.01 12.12 7.65
N SER A 59 15.77 11.49 6.76
CA SER A 59 17.14 11.91 6.39
C SER A 59 17.21 13.18 5.55
N GLN A 60 16.10 13.65 4.97
CA GLN A 60 16.03 14.88 4.17
C GLN A 60 15.34 16.03 4.92
N ALA A 61 14.92 15.82 6.18
CA ALA A 61 14.30 16.87 7.00
C ALA A 61 15.32 17.89 7.55
N ALA A 62 16.62 17.62 7.44
CA ALA A 62 17.71 18.51 7.84
C ALA A 62 18.47 18.99 6.60
N GLY A 63 17.97 20.04 5.96
CA GLY A 63 18.72 20.80 4.95
C GLY A 63 18.37 20.47 3.50
N SER A 64 17.30 21.07 3.00
CA SER A 64 17.26 21.72 1.68
C SER A 64 15.88 22.33 1.50
N ASP A 65 15.81 23.66 1.53
CA ASP A 65 14.81 24.38 0.76
C ASP A 65 14.98 23.98 -0.72
N ASP A 66 13.85 23.77 -1.40
CA ASP A 66 13.66 23.41 -2.81
C ASP A 66 13.65 21.93 -3.23
N ALA A 67 12.63 21.64 -4.05
CA ALA A 67 12.37 20.44 -4.86
C ALA A 67 11.73 19.22 -4.18
N ASP A 68 10.45 19.32 -3.81
CA ASP A 68 9.41 18.36 -4.25
C ASP A 68 8.02 18.73 -3.72
N ASN A 69 7.57 19.94 -4.05
CA ASN A 69 6.14 20.15 -4.26
C ASN A 69 5.81 19.59 -5.65
N VAL A 70 5.90 18.26 -5.81
CA VAL A 70 5.26 17.59 -6.93
C VAL A 70 3.81 17.41 -6.48
N PRO A 71 2.86 18.30 -6.87
CA PRO A 71 1.46 18.04 -6.66
C PRO A 71 1.20 16.65 -7.23
N GLY A 72 0.65 15.79 -6.36
CA GLY A 72 0.74 14.33 -6.45
C GLY A 72 1.03 13.82 -7.85
N ARG A 73 2.10 13.02 -7.99
CA ARG A 73 2.18 12.08 -9.12
C ARG A 73 0.87 11.28 -9.11
N SER A 74 -0.12 11.79 -9.83
CA SER A 74 -1.11 11.01 -10.54
C SER A 74 -0.25 10.17 -11.45
N ILE A 75 0.27 9.06 -10.91
CA ILE A 75 0.62 7.92 -11.74
C ILE A 75 -0.69 7.65 -12.45
N ASP A 76 -0.74 8.10 -13.71
CA ASP A 76 -1.89 8.03 -14.60
C ASP A 76 -2.67 6.79 -14.26
N ALA A 77 -3.89 6.99 -13.73
CA ALA A 77 -4.77 5.98 -13.17
C ALA A 77 -4.50 4.61 -13.80
N ALA A 78 -3.55 3.86 -13.22
CA ALA A 78 -3.20 2.55 -13.74
C ALA A 78 -4.51 1.77 -13.63
N ARG A 79 -5.07 1.39 -14.79
CA ARG A 79 -6.50 1.04 -14.97
C ARG A 79 -7.09 0.41 -13.70
N GLY A 80 -7.81 1.19 -12.90
CA GLY A 80 -8.37 0.71 -11.63
C GLY A 80 -7.83 1.34 -10.34
N LEU A 81 -6.96 2.35 -10.40
CA LEU A 81 -6.53 3.18 -9.25
C LEU A 81 -7.01 4.62 -9.36
N ARG A 82 -7.40 5.25 -8.23
CA ARG A 82 -7.78 6.68 -8.22
C ARG A 82 -6.60 7.60 -7.91
N SER A 83 -5.75 7.24 -6.95
CA SER A 83 -4.55 8.02 -6.59
C SER A 83 -3.61 7.20 -5.72
N VAL A 84 -2.31 7.50 -5.74
CA VAL A 84 -1.32 6.94 -4.82
C VAL A 84 -0.66 8.07 -4.04
N ARG A 85 -0.47 7.90 -2.73
CA ARG A 85 0.32 8.80 -1.88
C ARG A 85 1.41 8.04 -1.16
N ARG A 86 2.64 8.51 -1.34
CA ARG A 86 3.81 7.99 -0.64
C ARG A 86 4.01 8.67 0.71
N PHE A 87 4.34 7.87 1.69
CA PHE A 87 4.69 8.27 3.04
C PHE A 87 5.95 7.56 3.52
N TYR A 88 6.53 8.11 4.57
CA TYR A 88 7.62 7.53 5.34
C TYR A 88 7.20 7.45 6.80
N THR A 89 7.49 6.32 7.43
CA THR A 89 7.36 6.16 8.89
C THR A 89 8.44 6.99 9.61
N PRO A 90 8.32 7.22 10.93
CA PRO A 90 9.36 7.89 11.71
C PRO A 90 10.75 7.23 11.62
N ASN A 91 10.81 5.92 11.39
CA ASN A 91 12.06 5.17 11.15
C ASN A 91 12.48 5.09 9.67
N GLY A 92 11.87 5.89 8.79
CA GLY A 92 12.26 6.03 7.39
C GLY A 92 11.80 4.92 6.44
N ARG A 93 10.91 4.01 6.87
CA ARG A 93 10.36 2.96 6.00
C ARG A 93 9.29 3.53 5.08
N ARG A 94 9.31 3.12 3.81
CA ARG A 94 8.36 3.56 2.78
C ARG A 94 7.00 2.89 2.94
N VAL A 95 5.94 3.69 2.85
CA VAL A 95 4.55 3.24 2.80
C VAL A 95 3.86 3.92 1.62
N ASP A 96 3.34 3.13 0.68
CA ASP A 96 2.52 3.64 -0.42
C ASP A 96 1.04 3.39 -0.08
N VAL A 97 0.25 4.46 -0.05
CA VAL A 97 -1.19 4.43 0.25
C VAL A 97 -1.96 4.64 -1.04
N ILE A 98 -2.73 3.63 -1.42
CA ILE A 98 -3.43 3.53 -2.69
C ILE A 98 -4.92 3.76 -2.47
N ARG A 99 -5.47 4.76 -3.14
CA ARG A 99 -6.90 5.07 -3.13
C ARG A 99 -7.63 4.20 -4.14
N SER A 100 -8.58 3.39 -3.65
CA SER A 100 -9.50 2.65 -4.49
C SER A 100 -10.40 3.59 -5.31
N PRO A 101 -10.78 3.23 -6.55
CA PRO A 101 -11.76 3.98 -7.33
C PRO A 101 -13.18 3.87 -6.79
N SER A 102 -13.42 2.93 -5.86
CA SER A 102 -14.73 2.60 -5.29
C SER A 102 -14.67 2.58 -3.76
N ASN A 103 -15.83 2.45 -3.10
CA ASN A 103 -15.88 2.28 -1.65
C ASN A 103 -15.53 0.86 -1.17
N ASN A 104 -14.55 0.23 -1.82
CA ASN A 104 -14.02 -1.09 -1.47
C ASN A 104 -12.51 -1.11 -1.75
N ALA A 105 -11.70 -1.32 -0.71
CA ALA A 105 -10.24 -1.31 -0.81
C ALA A 105 -9.65 -2.41 -1.71
N ILE A 106 -10.40 -3.49 -1.97
CA ILE A 106 -9.94 -4.66 -2.74
C ILE A 106 -10.15 -4.45 -4.25
N THR A 107 -11.03 -3.54 -4.67
CA THR A 107 -11.35 -3.31 -6.10
C THR A 107 -10.10 -3.15 -6.99
N PRO A 108 -9.09 -2.36 -6.60
CA PRO A 108 -7.81 -2.28 -7.31
C PRO A 108 -7.11 -3.60 -7.60
N LEU A 109 -7.18 -4.57 -6.69
CA LEU A 109 -6.41 -5.82 -6.79
C LEU A 109 -6.78 -6.65 -8.01
N ARG A 110 -8.02 -6.48 -8.50
CA ARG A 110 -8.54 -7.17 -9.69
C ARG A 110 -7.88 -6.73 -10.99
N PHE A 111 -7.20 -5.59 -10.98
CA PHE A 111 -6.60 -5.00 -12.17
C PHE A 111 -5.08 -5.20 -12.25
N PHE A 112 -4.49 -5.92 -11.30
CA PHE A 112 -3.06 -6.22 -11.34
C PHE A 112 -2.68 -7.11 -12.52
N TRP A 113 -1.50 -6.83 -13.05
CA TRP A 113 -0.89 -7.55 -14.16
C TRP A 113 -0.40 -8.94 -13.78
N SER A 114 -0.32 -9.27 -12.48
CA SER A 114 0.23 -10.54 -12.00
C SER A 114 -0.63 -11.16 -10.91
N SER A 115 -0.88 -12.47 -11.02
CA SER A 115 -1.57 -13.25 -9.98
C SER A 115 -0.79 -13.29 -8.66
N ALA A 116 0.52 -13.06 -8.69
CA ALA A 116 1.38 -13.10 -7.50
C ALA A 116 1.06 -12.00 -6.47
N VAL A 117 0.46 -10.89 -6.90
CA VAL A 117 0.14 -9.74 -6.04
C VAL A 117 -1.36 -9.57 -5.81
N MET A 118 -2.18 -10.55 -6.20
CA MET A 118 -3.62 -10.58 -5.91
C MET A 118 -3.91 -11.19 -4.52
N ASN A 119 -3.09 -10.80 -3.54
CA ASN A 119 -3.15 -11.24 -2.15
C ASN A 119 -3.35 -10.01 -1.26
N PHE A 120 -4.10 -10.14 -0.18
CA PHE A 120 -4.23 -9.05 0.78
C PHE A 120 -4.42 -9.56 2.20
N ILE A 121 -4.09 -8.69 3.16
CA ILE A 121 -4.25 -8.92 4.58
C ILE A 121 -5.20 -7.85 5.10
N SER A 122 -6.30 -8.28 5.69
CA SER A 122 -7.23 -7.44 6.44
C SER A 122 -6.97 -7.60 7.95
N PRO A 123 -7.62 -6.80 8.81
CA PRO A 123 -7.51 -6.96 10.26
C PRO A 123 -7.96 -8.33 10.79
N ASP A 124 -8.80 -9.05 10.05
CA ASP A 124 -9.45 -10.29 10.50
C ASP A 124 -9.06 -11.52 9.67
N ALA A 125 -8.46 -11.32 8.50
CA ALA A 125 -8.20 -12.42 7.58
C ALA A 125 -7.03 -12.12 6.64
N CYS A 126 -6.40 -13.18 6.17
CA CYS A 126 -5.46 -13.14 5.06
C CYS A 126 -6.10 -13.82 3.85
N PHE A 127 -6.07 -13.18 2.70
CA PHE A 127 -6.65 -13.69 1.47
C PHE A 127 -5.57 -13.90 0.41
N CYS A 128 -5.55 -15.09 -0.17
CA CYS A 128 -4.68 -15.42 -1.29
C CYS A 128 -5.55 -15.76 -2.50
N GLY A 129 -5.47 -14.97 -3.57
CA GLY A 129 -6.31 -15.16 -4.76
C GLY A 129 -5.96 -16.44 -5.53
N PHE A 130 -4.69 -16.87 -5.49
CA PHE A 130 -4.18 -18.00 -6.26
C PHE A 130 -3.31 -18.93 -5.40
N PRO A 131 -3.86 -19.56 -4.35
CA PRO A 131 -3.08 -20.25 -3.32
C PRO A 131 -2.17 -21.34 -3.90
N ARG A 132 -2.66 -22.16 -4.84
CA ARG A 132 -1.84 -23.20 -5.48
C ARG A 132 -0.64 -22.62 -6.24
N ALA A 133 -0.83 -21.53 -6.97
CA ALA A 133 0.24 -20.89 -7.74
C ALA A 133 1.21 -20.15 -6.81
N THR A 134 0.69 -19.37 -5.87
CA THR A 134 1.47 -18.62 -4.87
C THR A 134 2.34 -19.57 -4.04
N LEU A 135 1.78 -20.63 -3.45
CA LEU A 135 2.56 -21.57 -2.63
C LEU A 135 3.56 -22.39 -3.46
N ALA A 136 3.29 -22.60 -4.75
CA ALA A 136 4.23 -23.20 -5.69
C ALA A 136 5.25 -22.19 -6.27
N ARG A 137 5.23 -20.93 -5.83
CA ARG A 137 6.09 -19.83 -6.31
C ARG A 137 5.95 -19.57 -7.82
N ARG A 138 4.72 -19.63 -8.32
CA ARG A 138 4.36 -19.37 -9.71
C ARG A 138 3.38 -18.21 -9.79
N GLY A 139 3.54 -17.37 -10.81
CA GLY A 139 2.63 -16.27 -11.12
C GLY A 139 2.27 -16.29 -12.60
N ALA A 140 1.02 -15.93 -12.90
CA ALA A 140 0.57 -15.67 -14.27
C ALA A 140 0.57 -14.16 -14.51
N LEU A 141 1.00 -13.73 -15.70
CA LEU A 141 0.91 -12.34 -16.15
C LEU A 141 -0.31 -12.17 -17.06
N LYS A 142 -0.97 -11.01 -16.99
CA LYS A 142 -2.11 -10.62 -17.83
C LYS A 142 -1.68 -9.82 -19.04
#